data_AF-A0AAW5A0W1-F1
#
_entry.id   AF-A0AAW5A0W1-F1
#
_cell.length_a   1.000
_cell.length_b   1.000
_cell.length_c   1.000
_cell.angle_alpha   90.00
_cell.angle_beta   90.00
_cell.angle_gamma   90.00
#
_symmetry.space_group_name_H-M   'P 1'
#
loop_
_entity.id
_entity.type
_entity.pdbx_description
1 polymer ?
#
loop_
_entity_poly.entity_id
_entity_poly.type
_entity_poly.pdbx_seq_one_letter_code
_entity_poly.pdbx_strand_id
1 'polypeptide(L)'
;MDSKAPNYREIPKTIKAVVPKVATADLLARAPSLLQTVSEPPSPSAMLARPLLDKLWIKMAEFYGHRWTSSFGVVADPEHTWAKALKDITGVQIANGLNALMDRPAEFDWPPPANVFRDLCLQVKGLPSEAQAWDEARSGTYSHPAVRIAAEATSTYDLHTSESNDKALRQRFERNYAIVMRRAQTGQPLEGRIAKGLGHDSMRPREQIQLEHSRKVADELVAILEIPKDPKSCRALLLAKLGIRRDEHA
;
A
#
# COMPACT_ATOMS: atom_id res chain seq x y z
N MET A 1 28.04 -56.17 22.01
CA MET A 1 28.33 -55.40 20.78
C MET A 1 27.16 -55.71 19.88
N ASP A 2 26.10 -54.91 19.97
CA ASP A 2 24.81 -55.28 19.39
C ASP A 2 24.33 -54.14 18.50
N SER A 3 24.85 -54.17 17.27
CA SER A 3 24.48 -53.27 16.19
C SER A 3 23.11 -53.65 15.65
N LYS A 4 22.09 -52.85 16.00
CA LYS A 4 20.74 -52.98 15.48
C LYS A 4 20.67 -52.39 14.06
N ALA A 5 20.73 -53.24 13.04
CA ALA A 5 20.50 -52.84 11.65
C ALA A 5 19.03 -52.45 11.43
N PRO A 6 18.72 -51.35 10.73
CA PRO A 6 17.33 -50.95 10.47
C PRO A 6 16.68 -51.79 9.36
N ASN A 7 15.45 -52.21 9.66
CA ASN A 7 14.55 -53.00 8.84
C ASN A 7 14.02 -52.16 7.66
N TYR A 8 14.46 -52.47 6.43
CA TYR A 8 13.94 -51.88 5.20
C TYR A 8 12.57 -52.47 4.89
N ARG A 9 11.51 -51.77 5.31
CA ARG A 9 10.16 -51.99 4.79
C ARG A 9 10.06 -51.43 3.37
N GLU A 10 9.52 -52.27 2.50
CA GLU A 10 9.37 -52.15 1.06
C GLU A 10 8.75 -50.81 0.62
N ILE A 11 9.38 -50.18 -0.38
CA ILE A 11 8.89 -48.97 -1.03
C ILE A 11 7.79 -49.39 -2.03
N PRO A 12 6.57 -48.81 -2.00
CA PRO A 12 5.53 -49.17 -2.97
C PRO A 12 5.95 -48.77 -4.39
N LYS A 13 5.79 -49.72 -5.32
CA LYS A 13 6.14 -49.61 -6.74
C LYS A 13 5.43 -48.40 -7.39
N THR A 14 6.18 -47.64 -8.18
CA THR A 14 5.72 -46.47 -8.95
C THR A 14 4.50 -46.81 -9.82
N ILE A 15 3.37 -46.15 -9.54
CA ILE A 15 2.19 -46.15 -10.40
C ILE A 15 2.51 -45.30 -11.64
N LYS A 16 2.48 -45.89 -12.84
CA LYS A 16 2.62 -45.13 -14.09
C LYS A 16 1.37 -44.29 -14.30
N ALA A 17 1.53 -42.98 -14.44
CA ALA A 17 0.45 -42.06 -14.75
C ALA A 17 -0.18 -42.41 -16.12
N VAL A 18 -1.48 -42.67 -16.13
CA VAL A 18 -2.26 -42.86 -17.35
C VAL A 18 -2.72 -41.49 -17.83
N VAL A 19 -2.15 -41.03 -18.95
CA VAL A 19 -2.57 -39.78 -19.60
C VAL A 19 -3.85 -40.05 -20.39
N PRO A 20 -4.96 -39.33 -20.15
CA PRO A 20 -6.17 -39.50 -20.95
C PRO A 20 -5.90 -39.05 -22.39
N LYS A 21 -6.22 -39.90 -23.37
CA LYS A 21 -6.20 -39.56 -24.81
C LYS A 21 -7.36 -38.62 -25.13
N VAL A 22 -7.22 -37.34 -24.80
CA VAL A 22 -8.11 -36.28 -25.27
C VAL A 22 -7.28 -35.35 -26.15
N ALA A 23 -7.69 -35.24 -27.42
CA ALA A 23 -7.23 -34.33 -28.48
C ALA A 23 -6.01 -33.44 -28.16
N THR A 24 -4.82 -34.03 -28.15
CA THR A 24 -3.57 -33.35 -27.80
C THR A 24 -3.04 -32.43 -28.91
N ALA A 25 -3.50 -32.61 -30.15
CA ALA A 25 -3.02 -31.83 -31.29
C ALA A 25 -3.46 -30.36 -31.22
N ASP A 26 -4.69 -30.09 -30.79
CA ASP A 26 -5.28 -28.74 -30.79
C ASP A 26 -4.74 -27.90 -29.62
N LEU A 27 -4.45 -28.53 -28.48
CA LEU A 27 -3.81 -27.88 -27.33
C LEU A 27 -2.33 -27.57 -27.57
N LEU A 28 -1.60 -28.43 -28.30
CA LEU A 28 -0.20 -28.18 -28.67
C LEU A 28 -0.08 -27.09 -29.75
N ALA A 29 -1.03 -27.00 -30.67
CA ALA A 29 -1.08 -25.92 -31.68
C ALA A 29 -1.38 -24.54 -31.06
N ARG A 30 -2.12 -24.51 -29.94
CA ARG A 30 -2.52 -23.28 -29.23
C ARG A 30 -1.57 -22.87 -28.10
N ALA A 31 -0.64 -23.76 -27.70
CA ALA A 31 0.40 -23.49 -26.72
C ALA A 31 1.25 -22.23 -27.01
N PRO A 32 1.72 -21.95 -28.26
CA PRO A 32 2.50 -20.74 -28.52
C PRO A 32 1.68 -19.44 -28.33
N SER A 33 0.35 -19.49 -28.53
CA SER A 33 -0.54 -18.35 -28.32
C SER A 33 -0.86 -18.10 -26.84
N LEU A 34 -0.83 -19.14 -26.01
CA LEU A 34 -1.06 -19.03 -24.56
C LEU A 34 0.19 -18.61 -23.76
N LEU A 35 1.38 -18.75 -24.35
CA LEU A 35 2.65 -18.32 -23.76
C LEU A 35 3.10 -16.92 -24.24
N GLN A 36 2.34 -16.28 -25.12
CA GLN A 36 2.52 -14.86 -25.42
C GLN A 36 1.95 -14.04 -24.26
N THR A 37 2.74 -13.90 -23.19
CA THR A 37 2.71 -12.66 -22.41
C THR A 37 3.22 -11.58 -23.34
N VAL A 38 2.33 -10.98 -24.13
CA VAL A 38 2.62 -9.67 -24.73
C VAL A 38 2.86 -8.76 -23.55
N SER A 39 4.14 -8.51 -23.22
CA SER A 39 4.49 -7.44 -22.31
C SER A 39 4.00 -6.18 -23.00
N GLU A 40 2.88 -5.66 -22.53
CA GLU A 40 2.50 -4.29 -22.76
C GLU A 40 3.74 -3.43 -22.49
N PRO A 41 4.16 -2.54 -23.40
CA PRO A 41 5.35 -1.73 -23.18
C PRO A 41 5.17 -1.03 -21.84
N PRO A 42 6.14 -1.12 -20.91
CA PRO A 42 6.00 -0.54 -19.59
C PRO A 42 5.68 0.94 -19.79
N SER A 43 4.53 1.36 -19.26
CA SER A 43 4.14 2.75 -19.26
C SER A 43 5.33 3.59 -18.75
N PRO A 44 5.69 4.71 -19.40
CA PRO A 44 6.86 5.52 -19.04
C PRO A 44 6.85 6.05 -17.59
N SER A 45 5.73 5.87 -16.88
CA SER A 45 5.56 6.15 -15.45
C SER A 45 6.32 5.21 -14.51
N ALA A 46 7.04 4.19 -14.99
CA ALA A 46 7.72 3.22 -14.11
C ALA A 46 9.15 3.62 -13.67
N MET A 47 9.67 4.75 -14.13
CA MET A 47 11.08 5.14 -13.95
C MET A 47 11.21 6.51 -13.29
N LEU A 48 12.33 6.74 -12.60
CA LEU A 48 12.65 8.05 -12.03
C LEU A 48 12.70 9.13 -13.12
N ALA A 49 12.14 10.31 -12.84
CA ALA A 49 12.07 11.40 -13.82
C ALA A 49 13.48 11.83 -14.28
N ARG A 50 13.71 11.87 -15.59
CA ARG A 50 14.99 12.29 -16.21
C ARG A 50 15.69 13.48 -15.53
N PRO A 51 15.01 14.62 -15.27
CA PRO A 51 15.69 15.77 -14.65
C PRO A 51 16.16 15.51 -13.21
N LEU A 52 15.53 14.58 -12.48
CA LEU A 52 16.00 14.16 -11.16
C LEU A 52 17.19 13.21 -11.28
N LEU A 53 17.19 12.33 -12.29
CA LEU A 53 18.28 11.39 -12.55
C LEU A 53 19.56 12.13 -12.95
N ASP A 54 19.44 13.15 -13.81
CA ASP A 54 20.56 13.99 -14.25
C ASP A 54 21.19 14.73 -13.06
N LYS A 55 20.36 15.33 -12.20
CA LYS A 55 20.83 16.02 -10.99
C LYS A 55 21.52 15.06 -10.02
N LEU A 56 20.99 13.85 -9.87
CA LEU A 56 21.60 12.80 -9.06
C LEU A 56 22.97 12.42 -9.62
N TRP A 57 23.09 12.23 -10.94
CA TRP A 57 24.35 11.87 -11.60
C TRP A 57 25.42 12.92 -11.39
N ILE A 58 25.06 14.21 -11.54
CA ILE A 58 25.97 15.33 -11.28
C ILE A 58 26.44 15.31 -9.83
N LYS A 59 25.51 15.19 -8.87
CA LYS A 59 25.86 15.20 -7.44
C LYS A 59 26.72 14.01 -7.02
N MET A 60 26.42 12.82 -7.54
CA MET A 60 27.22 11.62 -7.25
C MET A 60 28.60 11.69 -7.90
N ALA A 61 28.71 12.24 -9.11
CA ALA A 61 29.99 12.48 -9.76
C ALA A 61 30.82 13.56 -9.02
N GLU A 62 30.19 14.59 -8.46
CA GLU A 62 30.86 15.55 -7.56
C GLU A 62 31.36 14.88 -6.27
N PHE A 63 30.58 13.96 -5.70
CA PHE A 63 30.89 13.31 -4.43
C PHE A 63 32.01 12.26 -4.54
N TYR A 64 31.94 11.42 -5.57
CA TYR A 64 32.80 10.24 -5.73
C TYR A 64 33.82 10.39 -6.88
N GLY A 65 33.73 11.46 -7.68
CA GLY A 65 34.64 11.74 -8.78
C GLY A 65 34.73 10.58 -9.76
N HIS A 66 35.97 10.20 -10.08
CA HIS A 66 36.25 9.14 -11.05
C HIS A 66 35.62 7.80 -10.65
N ARG A 67 35.45 7.51 -9.35
CA ARG A 67 34.92 6.22 -8.86
C ARG A 67 33.49 6.02 -9.36
N TRP A 68 32.68 7.08 -9.35
CA TRP A 68 31.33 7.04 -9.90
C TRP A 68 31.33 6.85 -11.41
N THR A 69 32.05 7.70 -12.14
CA THR A 69 32.03 7.69 -13.60
C THR A 69 32.63 6.41 -14.18
N SER A 70 33.59 5.77 -13.48
CA SER A 70 34.15 4.48 -13.89
C SER A 70 33.19 3.32 -13.65
N SER A 71 32.34 3.38 -12.63
CA SER A 71 31.39 2.30 -12.31
C SER A 71 30.06 2.40 -13.07
N PHE A 72 29.56 3.63 -13.27
CA PHE A 72 28.21 3.86 -13.79
C PHE A 72 28.16 4.74 -15.04
N GLY A 73 29.31 5.21 -15.51
CA GLY A 73 29.40 6.09 -16.68
C GLY A 73 29.18 7.57 -16.35
N VAL A 74 29.41 8.40 -17.37
CA VAL A 74 29.36 9.88 -17.25
C VAL A 74 27.95 10.43 -17.41
N VAL A 75 27.11 9.75 -18.22
CA VAL A 75 25.77 10.21 -18.57
C VAL A 75 24.73 9.33 -17.88
N ALA A 76 23.65 9.97 -17.41
CA ALA A 76 22.51 9.30 -16.83
C ALA A 76 21.67 8.62 -17.93
N ASP A 77 21.74 7.30 -18.00
CA ASP A 77 20.89 6.53 -18.92
C ASP A 77 19.49 6.29 -18.30
N PRO A 78 18.40 6.65 -19.00
CA PRO A 78 17.05 6.41 -18.50
C PRO A 78 16.73 4.93 -18.29
N GLU A 79 17.37 4.03 -19.06
CA GLU A 79 17.20 2.58 -18.93
C GLU A 79 18.08 1.93 -17.85
N HIS A 80 18.91 2.72 -17.17
CA HIS A 80 19.84 2.24 -16.17
C HIS A 80 19.12 1.63 -14.95
N THR A 81 19.78 0.68 -14.31
CA THR A 81 19.35 0.08 -13.02
C THR A 81 18.99 1.12 -11.96
N TRP A 82 19.66 2.28 -11.92
CA TRP A 82 19.35 3.37 -10.98
C TRP A 82 17.97 4.00 -11.23
N ALA A 83 17.60 4.23 -12.49
CA ALA A 83 16.29 4.77 -12.84
C ALA A 83 15.15 3.81 -12.46
N LYS A 84 15.39 2.50 -12.54
CA LYS A 84 14.45 1.44 -12.15
C LYS A 84 14.38 1.26 -10.63
N ALA A 85 15.53 1.26 -9.96
CA ALA A 85 15.61 1.11 -8.51
C ALA A 85 14.97 2.30 -7.78
N LEU A 86 15.23 3.51 -8.26
CA LEU A 86 14.73 4.75 -7.66
C LEU A 86 13.34 5.16 -8.18
N LYS A 87 12.55 4.21 -8.71
CA LYS A 87 11.16 4.49 -9.09
C LYS A 87 10.37 5.04 -7.89
N ASP A 88 9.44 5.94 -8.18
CA ASP A 88 8.56 6.60 -7.21
C ASP A 88 9.27 7.47 -6.14
N ILE A 89 10.57 7.73 -6.29
CA ILE A 89 11.33 8.57 -5.37
C ILE A 89 11.17 10.05 -5.72
N THR A 90 10.95 10.88 -4.70
CA THR A 90 10.82 12.33 -4.85
C THR A 90 12.17 13.03 -4.69
N GLY A 91 12.29 14.27 -5.20
CA GLY A 91 13.52 15.05 -5.03
C GLY A 91 13.93 15.29 -3.57
N VAL A 92 12.97 15.35 -2.65
CA VAL A 92 13.22 15.47 -1.20
C VAL A 92 13.87 14.20 -0.65
N GLN A 93 13.39 13.03 -1.08
CA GLN A 93 13.97 11.74 -0.69
C GLN A 93 15.39 11.57 -1.22
N ILE A 94 15.66 12.00 -2.46
CA ILE A 94 17.03 12.02 -3.00
C ILE A 94 17.94 12.90 -2.12
N ALA A 95 17.47 14.08 -1.72
CA ALA A 95 18.24 14.96 -0.83
C ALA A 95 18.52 14.30 0.53
N ASN A 96 17.55 13.57 1.10
CA ASN A 96 17.77 12.79 2.33
C ASN A 96 18.85 11.74 2.14
N GLY A 97 18.81 10.97 1.04
CA GLY A 97 19.82 9.96 0.75
C GLY A 97 21.21 10.56 0.56
N LEU A 98 21.32 11.69 -0.15
CA LEU A 98 22.57 12.42 -0.30
C LEU A 98 23.10 12.91 1.06
N ASN A 99 22.25 13.50 1.91
CA ASN A 99 22.65 13.92 3.26
C ASN A 99 23.12 12.73 4.12
N ALA A 100 22.46 11.57 4.01
CA ALA A 100 22.85 10.36 4.73
C ALA A 100 24.23 9.83 4.30
N LEU A 101 24.62 10.02 3.04
CA LEU A 101 25.98 9.74 2.57
C LEU A 101 27.00 10.72 3.17
N MET A 102 26.66 12.01 3.25
CA MET A 102 27.55 13.02 3.84
C MET A 102 27.79 12.80 5.34
N ASP A 103 26.76 12.37 6.07
CA ASP A 103 26.83 12.13 7.51
C ASP A 103 27.65 10.86 7.85
N ARG A 104 27.84 9.94 6.89
CA ARG A 104 28.52 8.64 7.08
C ARG A 104 29.67 8.42 6.07
N PRO A 105 30.67 9.31 6.05
CA PRO A 105 31.73 9.26 5.03
C PRO A 105 32.62 8.01 5.16
N ALA A 106 32.80 7.49 6.38
CA ALA A 106 33.61 6.30 6.62
C ALA A 106 32.94 4.99 6.12
N GLU A 107 31.61 4.94 6.12
CA GLU A 107 30.85 3.77 5.65
C GLU A 107 30.71 3.79 4.13
N PHE A 108 30.56 4.97 3.53
CA PHE A 108 30.33 5.16 2.10
C PHE A 108 31.51 5.83 1.40
N ASP A 109 32.74 5.35 1.63
CA ASP A 109 33.93 5.79 0.88
C ASP A 109 33.84 5.38 -0.62
N TRP A 110 33.10 4.31 -0.91
CA TRP A 110 32.77 3.86 -2.27
C TRP A 110 31.30 4.13 -2.59
N PRO A 111 30.94 4.49 -3.83
CA PRO A 111 29.55 4.72 -4.20
C PRO A 111 28.68 3.49 -3.93
N PRO A 112 27.54 3.65 -3.21
CA PRO A 112 26.67 2.53 -2.88
C PRO A 112 25.96 2.00 -4.13
N PRO A 113 25.50 0.74 -4.11
CA PRO A 113 24.57 0.25 -5.13
C PRO A 113 23.21 0.96 -5.01
N ALA A 114 22.48 1.05 -6.13
CA ALA A 114 21.21 1.80 -6.21
C ALA A 114 20.17 1.39 -5.15
N ASN A 115 20.13 0.11 -4.77
CA ASN A 115 19.20 -0.41 -3.77
C ASN A 115 19.52 0.12 -2.36
N VAL A 116 20.80 0.16 -2.02
CA VAL A 116 21.25 0.72 -0.73
C VAL A 116 20.99 2.21 -0.71
N PHE A 117 21.29 2.93 -1.80
CA PHE A 117 20.98 4.35 -1.89
C PHE A 117 19.48 4.64 -1.77
N ARG A 118 18.63 3.78 -2.34
CA ARG A 118 17.18 3.88 -2.16
C ARG A 118 16.77 3.82 -0.68
N ASP A 119 17.37 2.92 0.09
CA ASP A 119 17.07 2.80 1.51
C ASP A 119 17.50 4.05 2.28
N LEU A 120 18.65 4.65 1.89
CA LEU A 120 19.09 5.95 2.41
C LEU A 120 18.10 7.07 2.09
N CYS A 121 17.56 7.10 0.87
CA CYS A 121 16.58 8.11 0.46
C CYS A 121 15.27 8.06 1.28
N LEU A 122 14.90 6.88 1.78
CA LEU A 122 13.71 6.68 2.61
C LEU A 122 13.95 6.96 4.09
N GLN A 123 15.20 7.09 4.52
CA GLN A 123 15.53 7.50 5.88
C GLN A 123 15.29 9.00 6.05
N VAL A 124 14.50 9.36 7.06
CA VAL A 124 14.33 10.75 7.48
C VAL A 124 15.18 10.95 8.72
N LYS A 125 16.08 11.94 8.67
CA LYS A 125 17.00 12.24 9.77
C LYS A 125 16.21 12.58 11.04
N GLY A 126 16.50 11.86 12.13
CA GLY A 126 15.90 12.09 13.44
C GLY A 126 14.52 11.47 13.66
N LEU A 127 14.03 10.60 12.76
CA LEU A 127 12.81 9.85 13.02
C LEU A 127 13.09 8.67 13.97
N PRO A 128 12.45 8.60 15.15
CA PRO A 128 12.63 7.47 16.06
C PRO A 128 11.98 6.19 15.54
N SER A 129 12.43 5.04 16.05
CA SER A 129 11.75 3.76 15.79
C SER A 129 10.34 3.73 16.40
N GLU A 130 9.45 2.84 15.93
CA GLU A 130 8.07 2.76 16.43
C GLU A 130 8.01 2.52 17.96
N ALA A 131 8.92 1.69 18.48
CA ALA A 131 9.02 1.42 19.91
C ALA A 131 9.47 2.65 20.71
N GLN A 132 10.52 3.34 20.24
CA GLN A 132 10.99 4.58 20.88
C GLN A 132 9.94 5.69 20.80
N ALA A 133 9.26 5.83 19.66
CA ALA A 133 8.19 6.79 19.47
C ALA A 133 7.01 6.53 20.43
N TRP A 134 6.69 5.26 20.70
CA TRP A 134 5.67 4.89 21.69
C TRP A 134 6.06 5.28 23.10
N ASP A 135 7.29 5.00 23.50
CA ASP A 135 7.81 5.35 24.82
C ASP A 135 7.87 6.87 25.02
N GLU A 136 8.36 7.60 24.02
CA GLU A 136 8.35 9.07 23.97
C GLU A 136 6.93 9.63 24.07
N ALA A 137 5.98 9.07 23.30
CA ALA A 137 4.60 9.51 23.30
C ALA A 137 3.91 9.34 24.66
N ARG A 138 4.23 8.25 25.39
CA ARG A 138 3.75 8.04 26.76
C ARG A 138 4.41 8.97 27.77
N SER A 139 5.71 9.24 27.58
CA SER A 139 6.47 10.13 28.46
C SER A 139 6.08 11.61 28.31
N GLY A 140 5.46 11.99 27.18
CA GLY A 140 5.15 13.38 26.85
C GLY A 140 6.36 14.20 26.40
N THR A 141 7.54 13.57 26.27
CA THR A 141 8.76 14.20 25.77
C THR A 141 9.00 13.74 24.34
N TYR A 142 8.88 14.66 23.37
CA TYR A 142 8.96 14.35 21.95
C TYR A 142 10.32 14.73 21.37
N SER A 143 11.06 13.77 20.81
CA SER A 143 12.32 14.04 20.10
C SER A 143 12.10 14.63 18.71
N HIS A 144 11.00 14.26 18.06
CA HIS A 144 10.68 14.64 16.68
C HIS A 144 9.23 15.12 16.54
N PRO A 145 8.93 16.15 15.72
CA PRO A 145 7.57 16.63 15.51
C PRO A 145 6.61 15.53 15.01
N ALA A 146 7.12 14.52 14.31
CA ALA A 146 6.33 13.37 13.88
C ALA A 146 5.70 12.59 15.06
N VAL A 147 6.44 12.42 16.16
CA VAL A 147 5.95 11.71 17.35
C VAL A 147 4.86 12.52 18.03
N ARG A 148 5.08 13.83 18.17
CA ARG A 148 4.09 14.75 18.74
C ARG A 148 2.76 14.70 17.97
N ILE A 149 2.82 14.80 16.64
CA ILE A 149 1.62 14.79 15.79
C ILE A 149 0.90 13.44 15.84
N ALA A 150 1.66 12.33 15.88
CA ALA A 150 1.08 11.00 16.04
C ALA A 150 0.41 10.82 17.42
N ALA A 151 1.00 11.39 18.48
CA ALA A 151 0.43 11.38 19.83
C ALA A 151 -0.86 12.20 19.90
N GLU A 152 -0.87 13.42 19.34
CA GLU A 152 -2.05 14.28 19.25
C GLU A 152 -3.19 13.61 18.47
N ALA A 153 -2.88 12.94 17.35
CA ALA A 153 -3.87 12.21 16.57
C ALA A 153 -4.46 10.97 17.27
N THR A 154 -3.73 10.42 18.24
CA THR A 154 -4.16 9.25 19.02
C THR A 154 -4.97 9.64 20.25
N SER A 155 -4.68 10.81 20.85
CA SER A 155 -5.14 11.36 22.14
C SER A 155 -4.00 11.33 23.17
N THR A 156 -3.46 12.49 23.49
CA THR A 156 -2.44 12.64 24.54
C THR A 156 -2.99 12.23 25.91
N TYR A 157 -4.28 12.52 26.18
CA TYR A 157 -4.96 12.11 27.40
C TYR A 157 -4.99 10.59 27.55
N ASP A 158 -5.36 9.87 26.48
CA ASP A 158 -5.41 8.40 26.50
C ASP A 158 -4.01 7.83 26.70
N LEU A 159 -2.99 8.39 26.03
CA LEU A 159 -1.59 7.94 26.15
C LEU A 159 -1.02 8.10 27.57
N HIS A 160 -1.39 9.16 28.28
CA HIS A 160 -0.94 9.40 29.66
C HIS A 160 -1.74 8.63 30.71
N THR A 161 -3.03 8.39 30.47
CA THR A 161 -3.94 7.77 31.45
C THR A 161 -4.05 6.26 31.26
N SER A 162 -3.66 5.71 30.12
CA SER A 162 -3.81 4.28 29.84
C SER A 162 -2.88 3.40 30.67
N GLU A 163 -3.38 2.20 30.98
CA GLU A 163 -2.57 1.12 31.50
C GLU A 163 -1.42 0.77 30.54
N SER A 164 -0.32 0.25 31.10
CA SER A 164 0.90 -0.07 30.35
C SER A 164 0.71 -1.15 29.27
N ASN A 165 -0.37 -1.93 29.30
CA ASN A 165 -0.61 -3.07 28.41
C ASN A 165 -1.81 -2.87 27.47
N ASP A 166 -2.25 -1.63 27.24
CA ASP A 166 -3.33 -1.37 26.29
C ASP A 166 -2.86 -1.56 24.83
N LYS A 167 -3.04 -2.80 24.34
CA LYS A 167 -2.69 -3.20 22.97
C LYS A 167 -3.49 -2.42 21.92
N ALA A 168 -4.74 -2.07 22.22
CA ALA A 168 -5.59 -1.37 21.25
C ALA A 168 -5.13 0.08 21.08
N LEU A 169 -4.74 0.74 22.17
CA LEU A 169 -4.17 2.08 22.11
C LEU A 169 -2.82 2.08 21.38
N ARG A 170 -1.97 1.10 21.67
CA ARG A 170 -0.68 0.92 20.98
C ARG A 170 -0.84 0.75 19.48
N GLN A 171 -1.76 -0.11 19.03
CA GLN A 171 -2.05 -0.28 17.60
C GLN A 171 -2.55 0.99 16.92
N ARG A 172 -3.37 1.80 17.60
CA ARG A 172 -3.84 3.09 17.07
C ARG A 172 -2.68 4.07 16.91
N PHE A 173 -1.81 4.14 17.91
CA PHE A 173 -0.62 4.97 17.84
C PHE A 173 0.32 4.52 16.72
N GLU A 174 0.67 3.23 16.66
CA GLU A 174 1.55 2.67 15.62
C GLU A 174 1.01 2.97 14.22
N ARG A 175 -0.29 2.81 14.00
CA ARG A 175 -0.94 3.18 12.73
C ARG A 175 -0.80 4.67 12.43
N ASN A 176 -1.09 5.54 13.42
CA ASN A 176 -1.00 6.98 13.24
C ASN A 176 0.46 7.41 12.97
N TYR A 177 1.40 6.85 13.72
CA TYR A 177 2.83 7.09 13.54
C TYR A 177 3.30 6.67 12.14
N ALA A 178 2.93 5.48 11.67
CA ALA A 178 3.27 5.01 10.32
C ALA A 178 2.73 5.95 9.21
N ILE A 179 1.55 6.55 9.39
CA ILE A 179 1.01 7.54 8.46
C ILE A 179 1.87 8.82 8.47
N VAL A 180 2.26 9.30 9.65
CA VAL A 180 3.13 10.49 9.78
C VAL A 180 4.53 10.22 9.24
N MET A 181 5.09 9.03 9.47
CA MET A 181 6.37 8.62 8.90
C MET A 181 6.33 8.68 7.37
N ARG A 182 5.26 8.14 6.77
CA ARG A 182 5.09 8.19 5.31
C ARG A 182 4.96 9.62 4.79
N ARG A 183 4.26 10.50 5.52
CA ARG A 183 4.17 11.94 5.18
C ARG A 183 5.53 12.62 5.26
N ALA A 184 6.29 12.35 6.32
CA ALA A 184 7.65 12.85 6.51
C ALA A 184 8.57 12.39 5.37
N GLN A 185 8.51 11.11 5.01
CA GLN A 185 9.28 10.53 3.91
C GLN A 185 8.90 11.12 2.54
N THR A 186 7.64 11.45 2.31
CA THR A 186 7.18 11.98 1.02
C THR A 186 7.34 13.50 0.91
N GLY A 187 7.77 14.19 1.97
CA GLY A 187 7.88 15.65 2.01
C GLY A 187 6.51 16.35 2.07
N GLN A 188 5.45 15.62 2.44
CA GLN A 188 4.15 16.23 2.69
C GLN A 188 4.18 16.99 4.02
N PRO A 189 3.39 18.07 4.17
CA PRO A 189 3.32 18.78 5.44
C PRO A 189 2.87 17.82 6.55
N LEU A 190 3.62 17.81 7.65
CA LEU A 190 3.29 17.02 8.83
C LEU A 190 2.03 17.57 9.52
N GLU A 191 1.84 18.87 9.43
CA GLU A 191 0.69 19.62 9.93
C GLU A 191 -0.57 19.28 9.11
N GLY A 192 -1.42 18.43 9.67
CA GLY A 192 -2.70 18.06 9.06
C GLY A 192 -3.35 16.91 9.79
N ARG A 193 -4.65 17.02 10.08
CA ARG A 193 -5.42 15.96 10.76
C ARG A 193 -5.19 14.63 10.05
N ILE A 194 -4.62 13.65 10.78
CA ILE A 194 -4.50 12.28 10.28
C ILE A 194 -5.93 11.80 10.06
N ALA A 195 -6.24 11.36 8.83
CA ALA A 195 -7.56 10.84 8.52
C ALA A 195 -7.85 9.66 9.47
N LYS A 196 -8.79 9.87 10.39
CA LYS A 196 -9.33 8.79 11.23
C LYS A 196 -9.83 7.74 10.25
N GLY A 197 -9.31 6.51 10.36
CA GLY A 197 -9.62 5.46 9.39
C GLY A 197 -11.13 5.34 9.20
N LEU A 198 -11.57 5.03 7.97
CA LEU A 198 -12.98 4.72 7.69
C LEU A 198 -13.45 3.75 8.76
N GLY A 199 -14.38 4.19 9.62
CA GLY A 199 -14.93 3.34 10.66
C GLY A 199 -15.49 2.09 10.00
N HIS A 200 -15.13 0.92 10.50
CA HIS A 200 -15.75 -0.31 10.02
C HIS A 200 -17.22 -0.33 10.46
N ASP A 201 -18.11 -0.98 9.71
CA ASP A 201 -19.53 -1.08 10.07
C ASP A 201 -19.75 -1.62 11.48
N SER A 202 -18.82 -2.43 12.00
CA SER A 202 -18.81 -2.91 13.38
C SER A 202 -18.71 -1.83 14.46
N MET A 203 -18.27 -0.62 14.11
CA MET A 203 -18.18 0.54 14.99
C MET A 203 -19.43 1.44 14.93
N ARG A 204 -20.37 1.14 14.01
CA ARG A 204 -21.61 1.92 13.87
C ARG A 204 -22.68 1.36 14.80
N PRO A 205 -23.56 2.19 15.39
CA PRO A 205 -24.70 1.72 16.16
C PRO A 205 -25.53 0.74 15.32
N ARG A 206 -25.90 -0.41 15.89
CA ARG A 206 -26.63 -1.47 15.18
C ARG A 206 -27.94 -0.98 14.54
N GLU A 207 -28.61 -0.05 15.22
CA GLU A 207 -29.84 0.59 14.73
C GLU A 207 -29.61 1.34 13.42
N GLN A 208 -28.49 2.06 13.30
CA GLN A 208 -28.15 2.82 12.10
C GLN A 208 -27.88 1.88 10.91
N ILE A 209 -27.15 0.78 11.15
CA ILE A 209 -26.87 -0.25 10.14
C ILE A 209 -28.17 -0.90 9.66
N GLN A 210 -29.07 -1.23 10.60
CA GLN A 210 -30.36 -1.84 10.29
C GLN A 210 -31.24 -0.92 9.44
N LEU A 211 -31.30 0.37 9.77
CA LEU A 211 -32.08 1.35 9.03
C LEU A 211 -31.55 1.54 7.60
N GLU A 212 -30.23 1.66 7.44
CA GLU A 212 -29.60 1.76 6.12
C GLU A 212 -29.82 0.51 5.28
N HIS A 213 -29.68 -0.67 5.88
CA HIS A 213 -29.97 -1.94 5.20
C HIS A 213 -31.44 -2.00 4.76
N SER A 214 -32.38 -1.64 5.64
CA SER A 214 -33.80 -1.62 5.31
C SER A 214 -34.14 -0.67 4.16
N ARG A 215 -33.48 0.50 4.10
CA ARG A 215 -33.63 1.46 3.00
C ARG A 215 -33.10 0.90 1.68
N LYS A 216 -31.89 0.31 1.68
CA LYS A 216 -31.31 -0.29 0.47
C LYS A 216 -32.19 -1.39 -0.10
N VAL A 217 -32.70 -2.27 0.77
CA VAL A 217 -33.62 -3.34 0.35
C VAL A 217 -34.91 -2.76 -0.22
N ALA A 218 -35.46 -1.70 0.37
CA ALA A 218 -36.64 -1.03 -0.17
C ALA A 218 -36.39 -0.42 -1.55
N ASP A 219 -35.25 0.25 -1.74
CA ASP A 219 -34.86 0.85 -3.03
C ASP A 219 -34.61 -0.21 -4.12
N GLU A 220 -33.98 -1.33 -3.76
CA GLU A 220 -33.79 -2.48 -4.67
C GLU A 220 -35.12 -3.10 -5.07
N LEU A 221 -36.05 -3.27 -4.12
CA LEU A 221 -37.39 -3.77 -4.43
C LEU A 221 -38.18 -2.82 -5.35
N VAL A 222 -38.06 -1.51 -5.13
CA VAL A 222 -38.65 -0.48 -6.01
C VAL A 222 -38.08 -0.55 -7.42
N ALA A 223 -36.77 -0.81 -7.55
CA ALA A 223 -36.11 -0.98 -8.84
C ALA A 223 -36.55 -2.26 -9.56
N ILE A 224 -36.62 -3.39 -8.87
CA ILE A 224 -37.03 -4.69 -9.43
C ILE A 224 -38.49 -4.67 -9.87
N LEU A 225 -39.36 -4.02 -9.10
CA LEU A 225 -40.79 -3.92 -9.39
C LEU A 225 -41.12 -2.85 -10.44
N GLU A 226 -40.10 -2.21 -11.03
CA GLU A 226 -40.20 -1.13 -12.01
C GLU A 226 -41.22 -0.05 -11.59
N ILE A 227 -41.33 0.22 -10.28
CA ILE A 227 -42.34 1.14 -9.75
C ILE A 227 -42.00 2.55 -10.31
N PRO A 228 -42.95 3.19 -11.02
CA PRO A 228 -42.70 4.51 -11.60
C PRO A 228 -42.34 5.53 -10.52
N LYS A 229 -41.24 6.26 -10.71
CA LYS A 229 -40.81 7.32 -9.78
C LYS A 229 -41.64 8.61 -9.89
N ASP A 230 -42.41 8.74 -10.96
CA ASP A 230 -43.29 9.88 -11.20
C ASP A 230 -44.60 9.75 -10.40
N PRO A 231 -44.99 10.74 -9.56
CA PRO A 231 -46.15 10.65 -8.67
C PRO A 231 -47.48 10.43 -9.41
N LYS A 232 -47.67 10.95 -10.63
CA LYS A 232 -48.90 10.73 -11.40
C LYS A 232 -49.01 9.29 -11.88
N SER A 233 -47.92 8.77 -12.42
CA SER A 233 -47.81 7.39 -12.90
C SER A 233 -47.93 6.36 -11.75
N CYS A 234 -47.31 6.66 -10.61
CA CYS A 234 -47.41 5.84 -9.40
C CYS A 234 -48.85 5.77 -8.88
N ARG A 235 -49.55 6.91 -8.84
CA ARG A 235 -50.97 6.99 -8.46
C ARG A 235 -51.86 6.21 -9.41
N ALA A 236 -51.64 6.32 -10.72
CA ALA A 236 -52.42 5.57 -11.72
C ALA A 236 -52.25 4.05 -11.55
N LEU A 237 -51.01 3.57 -11.35
CA LEU A 237 -50.71 2.17 -11.09
C LEU A 237 -51.38 1.69 -9.79
N LEU A 238 -51.29 2.48 -8.71
CA LEU A 238 -51.95 2.17 -7.44
C LEU A 238 -53.48 2.06 -7.59
N LEU A 239 -54.11 3.02 -8.27
CA LEU A 239 -55.56 3.01 -8.49
C LEU A 239 -56.01 1.81 -9.34
N ALA A 240 -55.23 1.48 -10.37
CA ALA A 240 -55.46 0.29 -11.18
C ALA A 240 -55.33 -1.01 -10.36
N LYS A 241 -54.30 -1.11 -9.52
CA LYS A 241 -54.06 -2.28 -8.66
C LYS A 241 -55.11 -2.46 -7.56
N LEU A 242 -55.65 -1.36 -7.05
CA LEU A 242 -56.72 -1.36 -6.05
C LEU A 242 -58.13 -1.48 -6.66
N GLY A 243 -58.26 -1.50 -7.99
CA GLY A 243 -59.55 -1.61 -8.68
C GLY A 243 -60.46 -0.40 -8.51
N ILE A 244 -59.90 0.76 -8.12
CA ILE A 244 -60.67 1.98 -7.85
C ILE A 244 -60.73 2.80 -9.14
N ARG A 245 -61.90 2.81 -9.79
CA ARG A 245 -62.18 3.75 -10.89
C ARG A 245 -62.67 5.06 -10.30
N ARG A 246 -61.91 6.13 -10.51
CA ARG A 246 -62.39 7.51 -10.31
C ARG A 246 -62.66 8.07 -11.70
N ASP A 247 -63.78 7.66 -12.26
CA ASP A 247 -64.30 8.27 -13.48
C ASP A 247 -64.73 9.71 -13.14
N GLU A 248 -64.20 10.66 -13.90
CA GLU A 248 -64.61 12.06 -14.08
C GLU A 248 -65.48 12.70 -12.98
N HIS A 249 -64.84 13.52 -12.14
CA HIS A 249 -65.45 14.80 -11.77
C HIS A 249 -64.70 15.88 -12.55
N ALA A 250 -65.45 16.52 -13.45
CA ALA A 250 -65.09 17.71 -14.22
C ALA A 250 -64.57 18.85 -13.35
#